data_AF-A0A4Y7JN64-F1
#
_entry.id   AF-A0A4Y7JN64-F1
#
_cell.length_a   1.000
_cell.length_b   1.000
_cell.length_c   1.000
_cell.angle_alpha   90.00
_cell.angle_beta   90.00
_cell.angle_gamma   90.00
#
_symmetry.space_group_name_H-M   'P 1'
#
loop_
_entity.id
_entity.type
_entity.pdbx_description
1 polymer ?
#
loop_
_entity_poly.entity_id
_entity_poly.type
_entity_poly.pdbx_seq_one_letter_code
_entity_poly.pdbx_strand_id
1 'polypeptide(L)'
;MYLSMLHHVRFYLPEMYPKLRRILFLDDDIVVQRDLTGLWDIDMDGKVNDAVEPCFGSFHHYVQYMNFSHPSIKESFSPEACARAYGMNFFDLDAWRKEKCTEHSTTAGRLW
;
A
#
# COMPACT_ATOMS: atom_id res chain seq x y z
N MET A 1 -0.23 20.26 -10.02
CA MET A 1 -1.04 19.45 -9.07
C MET A 1 -0.12 19.09 -7.92
N TYR A 2 -0.42 19.54 -6.71
CA TYR A 2 0.47 19.48 -5.54
C TYR A 2 0.75 18.01 -5.19
N LEU A 3 1.86 17.44 -5.68
CA LEU A 3 2.42 16.24 -5.04
C LEU A 3 2.88 16.71 -3.68
N SER A 4 2.02 16.54 -2.66
CA SER A 4 2.40 16.91 -1.31
C SER A 4 3.65 16.10 -0.96
N MET A 5 4.69 16.76 -0.45
CA MET A 5 5.90 16.07 0.02
C MET A 5 5.56 14.95 1.01
N LEU A 6 4.43 15.08 1.73
CA LEU A 6 3.89 14.11 2.68
C LEU A 6 3.64 12.73 2.06
N HIS A 7 3.16 12.63 0.81
CA HIS A 7 3.00 11.32 0.16
C HIS A 7 4.36 10.66 -0.15
N HIS A 8 5.38 11.46 -0.42
CA HIS A 8 6.74 10.96 -0.66
C HIS A 8 7.44 10.50 0.62
N VAL A 9 7.10 11.08 1.78
CA VAL A 9 7.68 10.67 3.07
C VAL A 9 7.48 9.17 3.33
N ARG A 10 6.36 8.59 2.87
CA ARG A 10 6.08 7.16 3.04
C ARG A 10 7.17 6.26 2.45
N PHE A 11 7.81 6.66 1.36
CA PHE A 11 8.90 5.89 0.73
C PHE A 11 10.18 5.88 1.58
N TYR A 12 10.35 6.88 2.46
CA TYR A 12 11.54 7.03 3.29
C TYR A 12 11.35 6.55 4.73
N LEU A 13 10.20 5.93 5.04
CA LEU A 13 9.93 5.37 6.38
C LEU A 13 11.02 4.37 6.84
N PRO A 14 11.55 3.47 5.99
CA PRO A 14 12.61 2.55 6.40
C PRO A 14 13.92 3.25 6.78
N GLU A 15 14.24 4.37 6.13
CA GLU A 15 15.45 5.19 6.37
C GLU A 15 15.27 6.10 7.59
N MET A 16 14.08 6.67 7.79
CA MET A 16 13.76 7.50 8.96
C MET A 16 13.69 6.67 10.24
N TYR A 17 13.20 5.43 10.15
CA TYR A 17 13.01 4.52 11.28
C TYR A 17 13.79 3.21 11.10
N PRO A 18 15.14 3.25 11.07
CA PRO A 18 15.96 2.10 10.69
C PRO A 18 15.92 0.93 11.69
N LYS A 19 15.43 1.17 12.91
CA LYS A 19 15.33 0.16 13.97
C LYS A 19 13.94 -0.46 14.09
N LEU A 20 12.93 0.10 13.40
CA LEU A 20 11.58 -0.44 13.44
C LEU A 20 11.44 -1.57 12.42
N ARG A 21 10.80 -2.65 12.85
CA ARG A 21 10.42 -3.76 11.97
C ARG A 21 9.16 -3.47 11.18
N ARG A 22 8.14 -2.94 11.85
CA ARG A 22 6.84 -2.61 11.25
C ARG A 22 6.38 -1.23 11.66
N ILE A 23 5.56 -0.61 10.82
CA ILE A 23 4.90 0.67 11.12
C ILE A 23 3.47 0.66 10.60
N LEU A 24 2.55 1.10 11.45
CA LEU A 24 1.19 1.43 11.05
C LEU A 24 1.13 2.91 10.68
N PHE A 25 0.82 3.20 9.42
CA PHE A 25 0.66 4.54 8.89
C PHE A 25 -0.83 4.84 8.73
N LEU A 26 -1.31 5.90 9.38
CA LEU A 26 -2.69 6.38 9.32
C LEU A 26 -2.67 7.82 8.81
N ASP A 27 -3.56 8.13 7.87
CA ASP A 27 -3.78 9.52 7.44
C ASP A 27 -4.43 10.35 8.54
N ASP A 28 -4.31 11.67 8.40
CA ASP A 28 -4.74 12.66 9.39
C ASP A 28 -6.26 12.76 9.53
N ASP A 29 -7.02 12.21 8.58
CA ASP A 29 -8.48 12.16 8.57
C ASP A 29 -9.06 10.81 9.06
N ILE A 30 -8.23 9.91 9.61
CA ILE A 30 -8.67 8.62 10.15
C ILE A 30 -9.23 8.75 11.57
N VAL A 31 -10.38 8.09 11.82
CA VAL A 31 -10.96 7.93 13.16
C VAL A 31 -10.78 6.48 13.63
N VAL A 32 -10.00 6.29 14.70
CA VAL A 32 -9.78 4.97 15.33
C VAL A 32 -10.87 4.71 16.38
N GLN A 33 -11.69 3.69 16.15
CA GLN A 33 -12.82 3.35 17.03
C GLN A 33 -12.59 2.10 17.90
N ARG A 34 -11.49 1.37 17.68
CA ARG A 34 -11.16 0.12 18.37
C ARG A 34 -9.66 0.01 18.59
N ASP A 35 -9.27 -0.88 19.51
CA ASP A 35 -7.86 -1.24 19.71
C ASP A 35 -7.27 -1.84 18.42
N LEU A 36 -6.06 -1.39 18.08
CA LEU A 36 -5.35 -1.77 16.86
C LEU A 36 -4.24 -2.78 17.11
N THR A 37 -4.04 -3.22 18.36
CA THR A 37 -2.92 -4.10 18.74
C THR A 37 -2.93 -5.39 17.92
N GLY A 38 -4.13 -5.94 17.64
CA GLY A 38 -4.29 -7.13 16.82
C GLY A 38 -3.71 -7.04 15.41
N LEU A 39 -3.47 -5.84 14.87
CA LEU A 39 -2.82 -5.67 13.56
C LEU A 39 -1.38 -6.20 13.55
N TRP A 40 -0.69 -6.24 14.70
CA TRP A 40 0.68 -6.75 14.78
C TRP A 40 0.78 -8.25 14.59
N ASP A 41 -0.32 -8.99 14.79
CA ASP A 41 -0.38 -10.44 14.66
C ASP A 41 -0.82 -10.90 13.26
N ILE A 42 -1.13 -9.97 12.35
CA ILE A 42 -1.52 -10.29 10.98
C ILE A 42 -0.33 -10.86 10.20
N ASP A 43 -0.59 -11.93 9.46
CA ASP A 43 0.33 -12.48 8.47
C ASP A 43 0.20 -11.67 7.17
N MET A 44 1.28 -10.99 6.80
CA MET A 44 1.35 -10.17 5.60
C MET A 44 1.73 -10.99 4.36
N ASP A 45 1.85 -12.31 4.44
CA ASP A 45 2.16 -13.21 3.32
C ASP A 45 3.46 -12.81 2.57
N GLY A 46 4.44 -12.33 3.34
CA GLY A 46 5.71 -11.84 2.81
C GLY A 46 5.64 -10.53 2.00
N LYS A 47 4.48 -9.86 1.95
CA LYS A 47 4.30 -8.57 1.30
C LYS A 47 4.89 -7.44 2.13
N VAL A 48 5.28 -6.39 1.43
CA VAL A 48 5.90 -5.20 2.04
C VAL A 48 4.85 -4.27 2.66
N ASN A 49 3.66 -4.16 2.06
CA ASN A 49 2.57 -3.33 2.54
C ASN A 49 1.26 -4.12 2.57
N ASP A 50 0.58 -4.08 3.71
CA ASP A 50 -0.79 -4.51 3.84
C ASP A 50 -1.73 -3.31 3.95
N ALA A 51 -2.84 -3.37 3.23
CA ALA A 51 -3.74 -2.24 3.06
C ALA A 51 -5.17 -2.74 2.90
N VAL A 52 -6.12 -1.97 3.42
CA VAL A 52 -7.54 -2.32 3.32
C VAL A 52 -7.94 -2.38 1.84
N GLU A 53 -8.60 -3.46 1.43
CA GLU A 53 -9.17 -3.61 0.11
C GLU A 53 -10.70 -3.44 0.18
N PRO A 54 -11.22 -2.22 -0.05
CA PRO A 54 -12.66 -1.97 0.02
C PRO A 54 -13.37 -2.47 -1.25
N CYS A 55 -13.55 -3.79 -1.39
CA CYS A 55 -14.38 -4.37 -2.46
C CYS A 55 -15.88 -4.32 -2.09
N PHE A 56 -16.51 -3.14 -2.14
CA PHE A 56 -17.95 -3.00 -1.91
C PHE A 56 -18.68 -2.71 -3.23
N GLY A 57 -19.33 -3.73 -3.79
CA GLY A 57 -20.03 -3.60 -5.07
C GLY A 57 -19.07 -3.30 -6.23
N SER A 58 -19.48 -2.48 -7.20
CA SER A 58 -18.60 -2.05 -8.30
C SER A 58 -17.64 -0.93 -7.92
N PHE A 59 -17.82 -0.32 -6.74
CA PHE A 59 -16.91 0.72 -6.25
C PHE A 59 -15.53 0.12 -5.98
N HIS A 60 -14.50 0.88 -6.29
CA HIS A 60 -13.09 0.52 -6.10
C HIS A 60 -12.52 -0.54 -7.05
N HIS A 61 -13.27 -1.06 -8.02
CA HIS A 61 -12.67 -1.93 -9.06
C HIS A 61 -11.79 -1.11 -10.01
N TYR A 62 -10.65 -1.66 -10.43
CA TYR A 62 -9.73 -0.96 -11.31
C TYR A 62 -10.36 -0.52 -12.63
N VAL A 63 -11.35 -1.26 -13.14
CA VAL A 63 -12.10 -0.89 -14.37
C VAL A 63 -12.70 0.51 -14.32
N GLN A 64 -12.97 1.05 -13.13
CA GLN A 64 -13.50 2.41 -12.97
C GLN A 64 -12.43 3.51 -13.05
N TYR A 65 -11.15 3.17 -12.83
CA TYR A 65 -10.06 4.15 -12.74
C TYR A 65 -9.05 4.04 -13.88
N MET A 66 -8.93 2.88 -14.51
CA MET A 66 -7.93 2.61 -15.52
C MET A 66 -8.54 2.36 -16.89
N ASN A 67 -7.83 2.79 -17.93
CA ASN A 67 -8.22 2.53 -19.31
C ASN A 67 -7.70 1.17 -19.79
N PHE A 68 -8.52 0.12 -19.64
CA PHE A 68 -8.18 -1.25 -20.06
C PHE A 68 -8.10 -1.46 -21.58
N SER A 69 -8.38 -0.44 -22.40
CA SER A 69 -8.03 -0.49 -23.83
C SER A 69 -6.52 -0.36 -24.06
N HIS A 70 -5.76 0.14 -23.08
CA HIS A 70 -4.31 0.25 -23.20
C HIS A 70 -3.62 -1.11 -22.95
N PRO A 71 -2.75 -1.60 -23.87
CA PRO A 71 -2.15 -2.93 -23.76
C PRO A 71 -1.39 -3.16 -22.45
N SER A 72 -0.56 -2.18 -22.04
CA SER A 72 0.24 -2.29 -20.81
C SER A 72 -0.59 -2.40 -19.53
N ILE A 73 -1.79 -1.81 -19.50
CA ILE A 73 -2.71 -1.90 -18.35
C ILE A 73 -3.36 -3.27 -18.33
N LYS A 74 -3.85 -3.73 -19.49
CA LYS A 74 -4.52 -5.03 -19.64
C LYS A 74 -3.59 -6.20 -19.35
N GLU A 75 -2.30 -6.08 -19.65
CA GLU A 75 -1.29 -7.11 -19.34
C GLU A 75 -0.88 -7.13 -17.86
N SER A 76 -1.00 -6.00 -17.16
CA SER A 76 -0.47 -5.85 -15.79
C SER A 76 -1.54 -5.94 -14.69
N PHE A 77 -2.81 -5.65 -15.01
CA PHE A 77 -3.88 -5.55 -14.04
C PHE A 77 -5.14 -6.31 -14.49
N SER A 78 -5.91 -6.82 -13.52
CA SER A 78 -7.27 -7.31 -13.77
C SER A 78 -8.27 -6.16 -13.58
N PRO A 79 -9.26 -6.00 -14.49
CA PRO A 79 -10.31 -5.00 -14.34
C PRO A 79 -11.21 -5.23 -13.13
N GLU A 80 -11.35 -6.48 -12.70
CA GLU A 80 -12.14 -6.91 -11.54
C GLU A 80 -11.37 -6.80 -10.22
N ALA A 81 -10.05 -6.63 -10.25
CA ALA A 81 -9.27 -6.46 -9.04
C ALA A 81 -9.58 -5.10 -8.38
N CYS A 82 -9.60 -5.11 -7.05
CA CYS A 82 -9.93 -3.94 -6.26
C CYS A 82 -8.69 -3.07 -6.02
N ALA A 83 -8.92 -1.76 -6.06
CA ALA A 83 -7.97 -0.77 -5.61
C ALA A 83 -7.87 -0.81 -4.09
N ARG A 84 -6.65 -0.85 -3.58
CA ARG A 84 -6.39 -0.80 -2.14
C ARG A 84 -6.45 0.62 -1.62
N ALA A 85 -6.98 0.78 -0.42
CA ALA A 85 -7.10 2.07 0.24
C ALA A 85 -5.71 2.61 0.62
N TYR A 86 -5.52 3.91 0.37
CA TYR A 86 -4.28 4.61 0.71
C TYR A 86 -4.28 5.13 2.16
N GLY A 87 -5.46 5.33 2.77
CA GLY A 87 -5.63 6.00 4.07
C GLY A 87 -5.06 5.27 5.30
N MET A 88 -4.84 3.96 5.18
CA MET A 88 -4.28 3.11 6.22
C MET A 88 -3.37 2.07 5.59
N ASN A 89 -2.13 2.01 6.05
CA ASN A 89 -1.14 1.06 5.56
C ASN A 89 -0.34 0.46 6.72
N PHE A 90 -0.12 -0.85 6.68
CA PHE A 90 0.75 -1.56 7.61
C PHE A 90 1.98 -2.03 6.84
N PHE A 91 3.13 -1.41 7.11
CA PHE A 91 4.36 -1.68 6.38
C PHE A 91 5.29 -2.59 7.18
N ASP A 92 5.85 -3.60 6.51
CA ASP A 92 6.99 -4.36 7.00
C ASP A 92 8.29 -3.74 6.46
N LEU A 93 8.98 -2.98 7.33
CA LEU A 93 10.16 -2.22 6.97
C LEU A 93 11.39 -3.13 6.75
N ASP A 94 11.43 -4.32 7.38
CA ASP A 94 12.48 -5.30 7.10
C ASP A 94 12.32 -5.86 5.69
N ALA A 95 11.10 -6.23 5.30
CA ALA A 95 10.80 -6.65 3.94
C ALA A 95 11.07 -5.53 2.92
N TRP A 96 10.66 -4.29 3.23
CA TRP A 96 10.91 -3.11 2.39
C TRP A 96 12.40 -2.92 2.10
N ARG A 97 13.25 -2.99 3.13
CA ARG A 97 14.71 -2.86 3.01
C ARG A 97 15.31 -4.01 2.20
N LYS A 98 14.87 -5.24 2.48
CA LYS A 98 15.34 -6.44 1.78
C LYS A 98 15.05 -6.39 0.27
N GLU A 99 13.87 -5.93 -0.10
CA GLU A 99 13.42 -5.81 -1.50
C GLU A 99 13.88 -4.48 -2.15
N LYS A 100 14.57 -3.60 -1.41
CA LYS A 100 15.07 -2.30 -1.87
C LYS A 100 14.00 -1.42 -2.52
N CYS A 101 12.81 -1.41 -1.92
CA CYS A 101 11.63 -0.73 -2.51
C CYS A 101 11.81 0.79 -2.67
N THR A 102 12.67 1.43 -1.89
CA THR A 102 13.01 2.87 -2.05
C THR A 102 13.78 3.13 -3.35
N GLU A 103 14.63 2.19 -3.78
CA GLU A 103 15.49 2.33 -4.97
C GLU A 103 14.81 1.80 -6.24
N HIS A 104 13.96 0.79 -6.11
CA HIS A 104 13.29 0.11 -7.22
C HIS A 104 11.78 0.07 -6.97
N SER A 105 11.04 1.04 -7.50
CA SER A 105 9.57 1.03 -7.48
C SER A 105 8.94 -0.01 -8.43
N THR A 106 9.77 -0.79 -9.13
CA THR A 106 9.39 -1.64 -10.26
C THR A 106 8.79 -2.99 -9.86
N THR A 107 8.84 -3.38 -8.58
CA THR A 107 8.31 -4.68 -8.11
C THR A 107 6.89 -4.53 -7.54
N ALA A 108 5.96 -4.01 -8.36
CA ALA A 108 4.57 -3.76 -7.96
C ALA A 108 3.87 -5.00 -7.36
N GLY A 109 4.25 -6.22 -7.78
CA GLY A 109 3.68 -7.48 -7.29
C GLY A 109 4.19 -8.00 -5.94
N ARG A 110 5.21 -7.36 -5.32
CA ARG A 110 5.64 -7.67 -3.92
C ARG A 110 5.44 -6.50 -2.97
N LEU A 111 5.28 -5.30 -3.52
CA LEU A 111 4.92 -4.09 -2.79
C LEU A 111 3.50 -4.17 -2.21
N TRP A 112 2.60 -4.86 -2.92
CA TRP A 112 1.18 -5.02 -2.60
C TRP A 112 0.81 -6.51 -2.66
#